data_AF-A0A2W6N988-F1
#
_entry.id   AF-A0A2W6N988-F1
#
_cell.length_a   1.000
_cell.length_b   1.000
_cell.length_c   1.000
_cell.angle_alpha   90.00
_cell.angle_beta   90.00
_cell.angle_gamma   90.00
#
_symmetry.space_group_name_H-M   'P 1'
#
loop_
_entity.id
_entity.type
_entity.pdbx_description
1 polymer ?
#
loop_
_entity_poly.entity_id
_entity_poly.type
_entity_poly.pdbx_seq_one_letter_code
_entity_poly.pdbx_strand_id
1 'polypeptide(L)'
;MKIKSSVIDKYSQLCMKSYLSCESFEEVRYKIIKCVTLGRVIKIEGDKKHIQYYYNRFIVENDTVVDLYQDKNVYIEISERVKAAYDRLEGKVVV
;
A
#
# COMPACT_ATOMS: atom_id res chain seq x y z
N MET A 1 8.21 2.05 -8.84
CA MET A 1 7.51 2.87 -7.85
C MET A 1 8.43 3.34 -6.73
N LYS A 2 8.51 4.66 -6.51
CA LYS A 2 9.21 5.28 -5.37
C LYS A 2 8.23 5.54 -4.22
N ILE A 3 8.73 5.69 -2.99
CA ILE A 3 7.91 6.01 -1.80
C ILE A 3 8.60 7.14 -1.04
N LYS A 4 7.87 8.22 -0.73
CA LYS A 4 8.39 9.30 0.14
C LYS A 4 8.55 8.81 1.57
N SER A 5 9.59 9.28 2.27
CA SER A 5 9.83 8.92 3.68
C SER A 5 8.62 9.19 4.59
N SER A 6 7.94 10.32 4.37
CA SER A 6 6.70 10.67 5.09
C SER A 6 5.61 9.60 4.99
N VAL A 7 5.55 8.84 3.89
CA VAL A 7 4.59 7.75 3.72
C VAL A 7 4.97 6.55 4.59
N ILE A 8 6.27 6.26 4.73
CA ILE A 8 6.78 5.20 5.61
C ILE A 8 6.45 5.54 7.06
N ASP A 9 6.68 6.80 7.45
CA ASP A 9 6.36 7.28 8.81
C ASP A 9 4.85 7.14 9.09
N LYS A 10 3.99 7.62 8.17
CA LYS A 10 2.53 7.46 8.29
C LYS A 10 2.11 5.99 8.30
N TYR A 11 2.79 5.13 7.54
CA TYR A 11 2.50 3.70 7.53
C TYR A 11 2.80 3.06 8.89
N SER A 12 3.90 3.45 9.56
CA SER A 12 4.21 2.95 10.90
C SER A 12 3.15 3.32 11.94
N GLN A 13 2.50 4.48 11.79
CA GLN A 13 1.46 4.97 12.69
C GLN A 13 0.08 4.37 12.38
N LEU A 14 -0.32 4.37 11.10
CA LEU A 14 -1.66 3.98 10.67
C LEU A 14 -1.82 2.46 10.49
N CYS A 15 -0.71 1.77 10.20
CA CYS A 15 -0.67 0.33 9.91
C CYS A 15 0.27 -0.40 10.87
N MET A 16 0.32 0.02 12.14
CA MET A 16 1.31 -0.42 13.13
C MET A 16 1.52 -1.94 13.19
N LYS A 17 0.45 -2.74 13.25
CA LYS A 17 0.57 -4.22 13.25
C LYS A 17 1.32 -4.75 12.02
N SER A 18 1.05 -4.20 10.84
CA SER A 18 1.71 -4.59 9.60
C SER A 18 3.18 -4.14 9.60
N TYR A 19 3.45 -2.93 10.07
CA TYR A 19 4.79 -2.38 10.18
C TYR A 19 5.68 -3.17 11.15
N LEU A 20 5.17 -3.51 12.34
CA LEU A 20 5.91 -4.28 13.35
C LEU A 20 6.22 -5.72 12.91
N SER A 21 5.51 -6.24 11.91
CA SER A 21 5.81 -7.53 11.29
C SER A 21 6.80 -7.44 10.12
N CYS A 22 7.47 -6.30 9.94
CA CYS A 22 8.55 -6.15 8.97
C CYS A 22 9.91 -6.19 9.68
N GLU A 23 10.84 -6.99 9.17
CA GLU A 23 12.20 -7.09 9.69
C GLU A 23 13.17 -6.10 9.02
N SER A 24 12.75 -5.46 7.92
CA SER A 24 13.56 -4.50 7.19
C SER A 24 12.74 -3.39 6.53
N PHE A 25 13.41 -2.28 6.19
CA PHE A 25 12.81 -1.21 5.40
C PHE A 25 12.30 -1.69 4.04
N GLU A 26 12.98 -2.66 3.42
CA GLU A 26 12.55 -3.21 2.13
C GLU A 26 11.22 -3.97 2.23
N GLU A 27 10.94 -4.63 3.35
CA GLU A 27 9.64 -5.25 3.58
C GLU A 27 8.53 -4.23 3.78
N VAL A 28 8.81 -3.12 4.46
CA VAL A 28 7.85 -2.02 4.60
C VAL A 28 7.53 -1.45 3.21
N ARG A 29 8.56 -1.20 2.38
CA ARG A 29 8.39 -0.71 1.01
C ARG A 29 7.59 -1.70 0.17
N TYR A 30 7.92 -2.98 0.24
CA TYR A 30 7.19 -4.04 -0.44
C TYR A 30 5.70 -4.04 -0.06
N LYS A 31 5.36 -3.96 1.23
CA LYS A 31 3.96 -3.94 1.68
C LYS A 31 3.22 -2.70 1.18
N ILE A 32 3.86 -1.53 1.18
CA ILE A 32 3.26 -0.30 0.62
C ILE A 32 3.01 -0.48 -0.89
N ILE A 33 4.00 -0.94 -1.66
CA ILE A 33 3.86 -1.18 -3.09
C ILE A 33 2.75 -2.18 -3.37
N LYS A 34 2.68 -3.28 -2.60
CA LYS A 34 1.62 -4.27 -2.69
C LYS A 34 0.24 -3.66 -2.46
N CYS A 35 0.07 -2.84 -1.42
CA CYS A 35 -1.18 -2.14 -1.16
C CYS A 35 -1.60 -1.23 -2.32
N VAL A 36 -0.65 -0.49 -2.89
CA VAL A 36 -0.89 0.41 -4.02
C VAL A 36 -1.19 -0.35 -5.31
N THR A 37 -0.53 -1.48 -5.53
CA THR A 37 -0.68 -2.28 -6.75
C THR A 37 -1.99 -3.06 -6.75
N LEU A 38 -2.37 -3.63 -5.60
CA LEU A 38 -3.60 -4.40 -5.45
C LEU A 38 -4.82 -3.53 -5.12
N GLY A 39 -4.60 -2.30 -4.67
CA GLY A 39 -5.67 -1.35 -4.37
C GLY A 39 -6.41 -0.90 -5.62
N ARG A 40 -7.56 -0.24 -5.41
CA ARG A 40 -8.39 0.27 -6.51
C ARG A 40 -8.29 1.78 -6.59
N VAL A 41 -8.12 2.30 -7.81
CA VAL A 41 -8.21 3.75 -8.06
C VAL A 41 -9.65 4.19 -7.85
N ILE A 42 -9.87 5.13 -6.94
CA ILE A 42 -11.21 5.66 -6.62
C ILE A 42 -11.39 7.11 -7.08
N LYS A 43 -10.29 7.83 -7.31
CA LYS A 43 -10.29 9.23 -7.72
C LYS A 43 -8.99 9.53 -8.47
N ILE A 44 -9.10 10.37 -9.48
CA ILE A 44 -7.97 10.95 -10.20
C ILE A 44 -8.11 12.47 -10.10
N GLU A 45 -7.08 13.15 -9.60
CA GLU A 45 -7.03 14.61 -9.47
C GLU A 45 -5.76 15.12 -10.16
N GLY A 46 -5.88 15.57 -11.41
CA GLY A 46 -4.72 15.92 -12.22
C GLY A 46 -3.83 14.70 -12.45
N ASP A 47 -2.57 14.77 -12.02
CA ASP A 47 -1.58 13.68 -12.07
C ASP A 47 -1.59 12.76 -10.84
N LYS A 48 -2.48 13.02 -9.87
CA LYS A 48 -2.62 12.23 -8.64
C LYS A 48 -3.68 11.16 -8.78
N LYS A 49 -3.30 9.91 -8.49
CA LYS A 49 -4.21 8.77 -8.34
C LYS A 49 -4.43 8.49 -6.86
N HIS A 50 -5.68 8.46 -6.44
CA HIS A 50 -6.07 8.04 -5.10
C HIS A 50 -6.42 6.57 -5.15
N ILE A 51 -5.60 5.75 -4.51
CA ILE A 51 -5.70 4.30 -4.53
C ILE A 51 -6.12 3.82 -3.15
N GLN A 52 -7.24 3.11 -3.09
CA GLN A 52 -7.83 2.61 -1.87
C GLN A 52 -7.52 1.11 -1.70
N TYR A 53 -7.02 0.74 -0.52
CA TYR A 53 -6.76 -0.62 -0.10
C TYR A 53 -7.28 -0.78 1.33
N TYR A 54 -8.37 -1.54 1.52
CA TYR A 54 -9.17 -1.50 2.74
C TYR A 54 -9.57 -0.07 3.10
N TYR A 55 -9.21 0.43 4.28
CA TYR A 55 -9.42 1.82 4.71
C TYR A 55 -8.23 2.73 4.38
N ASN A 56 -7.11 2.18 3.91
CA ASN A 56 -5.92 2.97 3.60
C ASN A 56 -6.05 3.57 2.19
N ARG A 57 -5.86 4.88 2.10
CA ARG A 57 -5.81 5.61 0.85
C ARG A 57 -4.40 6.13 0.60
N PHE A 58 -3.83 5.70 -0.51
CA PHE A 58 -2.53 6.11 -0.99
C PHE A 58 -2.71 7.13 -2.11
N ILE A 59 -1.91 8.19 -2.08
CA ILE A 59 -1.82 9.14 -3.20
C ILE A 59 -0.56 8.82 -3.98
N VAL A 60 -0.73 8.54 -5.27
CA VAL A 60 0.36 8.24 -6.20
C VAL A 60 0.43 9.34 -7.25
N GLU A 61 1.62 9.91 -7.43
CA GLU A 61 1.92 10.97 -8.38
C GLU A 61 3.22 10.59 -9.10
N ASN A 62 3.21 10.52 -10.44
CA ASN A 62 4.40 10.21 -11.25
C ASN A 62 5.19 8.96 -10.77
N ASP A 63 4.51 7.81 -10.62
CA ASP A 63 5.06 6.54 -10.08
C ASP A 63 5.68 6.65 -8.67
N THR A 64 5.29 7.68 -7.91
CA THR A 64 5.75 7.89 -6.54
C THR A 64 4.57 7.93 -5.59
N VAL A 65 4.62 7.13 -4.52
CA VAL A 65 3.66 7.24 -3.42
C VAL A 65 4.04 8.47 -2.59
N VAL A 66 3.20 9.50 -2.64
CA VAL A 66 3.49 10.81 -2.04
C VAL A 66 2.74 11.03 -0.73
N ASP A 67 1.63 10.35 -0.52
CA ASP A 67 0.86 10.44 0.72
C ASP A 67 0.10 9.15 1.08
N LEU A 68 -0.26 9.02 2.35
CA LEU A 68 -1.08 7.95 2.92
C LEU A 68 -1.97 8.52 4.03
N TYR A 69 -3.24 8.17 4.02
CA TYR A 69 -4.16 8.41 5.12
C TYR A 69 -5.23 7.32 5.20
N GLN A 70 -6.03 7.32 6.26
CA GLN A 70 -7.17 6.41 6.38
C GLN A 70 -8.47 7.15 6.05
N ASP A 71 -9.21 6.62 5.08
CA ASP A 71 -10.59 7.03 4.83
C ASP A 71 -11.53 5.89 5.27
N LYS A 72 -12.18 6.07 6.42
CA LYS A 72 -13.10 5.10 7.00
C LYS A 72 -14.46 5.05 6.30
N ASN A 73 -14.75 6.00 5.40
CA ASN A 73 -15.99 6.02 4.64
C ASN A 73 -15.93 5.14 3.40
N VAL A 74 -14.73 4.74 2.97
CA VAL A 74 -14.54 3.90 1.78
C VAL A 74 -13.73 2.67 2.17
N TYR A 75 -14.36 1.51 2.06
CA TYR A 75 -13.72 0.22 2.28
C TYR A 75 -13.65 -0.57 0.98
N ILE A 76 -12.46 -1.05 0.63
CA ILE A 76 -12.27 -1.97 -0.49
C ILE A 76 -11.61 -3.24 0.01
N GLU A 77 -12.37 -4.31 -0.01
CA GLU A 77 -11.86 -5.63 0.32
C GLU A 77 -10.95 -6.15 -0.78
N ILE A 78 -9.74 -6.57 -0.40
CA ILE A 78 -8.84 -7.32 -1.26
C ILE A 78 -8.80 -8.75 -0.75
N SER A 79 -9.21 -9.71 -1.57
CA SER A 79 -9.25 -11.11 -1.16
C SER A 79 -7.85 -11.66 -0.85
N GLU A 80 -7.75 -12.54 0.15
CA GLU A 80 -6.49 -13.21 0.49
C GLU A 80 -5.90 -13.98 -0.70
N ARG A 81 -6.75 -14.52 -1.58
CA ARG A 81 -6.32 -15.20 -2.81
C ARG A 81 -5.52 -14.27 -3.72
N VAL A 82 -5.97 -13.02 -3.90
CA VAL A 82 -5.26 -12.02 -4.72
C VAL A 82 -3.94 -11.62 -4.07
N LYS A 83 -3.92 -11.44 -2.74
CA LYS A 83 -2.70 -11.13 -2.01
C LYS A 83 -1.66 -12.24 -2.12
N ALA A 84 -2.08 -13.49 -1.96
CA ALA A 84 -1.22 -14.66 -2.07
C ALA A 84 -0.69 -14.85 -3.49
N ALA A 85 -1.52 -14.60 -4.52
CA ALA A 85 -1.07 -14.62 -5.91
C ALA A 85 0.03 -13.58 -6.17
N TYR A 86 -0.15 -12.35 -5.64
CA TYR A 86 0.88 -11.32 -5.72
C TYR A 86 2.18 -11.73 -5.02
N ASP A 87 2.09 -12.26 -3.79
CA ASP A 87 3.28 -12.70 -3.05
C ASP A 87 4.04 -13.82 -3.77
N ARG A 88 3.34 -14.73 -4.46
CA ARG A 88 3.98 -15.78 -5.27
C ARG A 88 4.72 -15.20 -6.46
N LEU A 89 4.11 -14.24 -7.16
CA LEU A 89 4.74 -13.60 -8.33
C LEU A 89 6.02 -12.85 -7.94
N GLU A 90 6.03 -12.23 -6.76
CA GLU A 90 7.16 -11.48 -6.24
C GLU A 90 8.19 -12.37 -5.50
N GLY A 91 8.02 -13.69 -5.53
CA GLY A 91 8.95 -14.64 -4.89
C GLY A 91 8.98 -14.58 -3.37
N LYS A 92 7.93 -14.04 -2.74
CA LYS A 92 7.81 -13.86 -1.29
C LYS A 92 7.13 -15.02 -0.57
N VAL A 93 6.69 -16.05 -1.30
CA VAL A 93 6.17 -17.28 -0.70
C VAL A 93 7.31 -18.29 -0.52
N VAL A 94 7.63 -18.59 0.74
CA VAL A 94 8.37 -19.80 1.11
C VAL A 94 7.36 -20.94 1.05
N VAL A 95 7.64 -21.95 0.23
CA VAL A 95 6.88 -23.22 0.18
C VAL A 95 7.16 -24.01 1.45
#